data_AF-A0A0R1UG34-F1
#
_entry.id   AF-A0A0R1UG34-F1
#
_cell.length_a   1.000
_cell.length_b   1.000
_cell.length_c   1.000
_cell.angle_alpha   90.00
_cell.angle_beta   90.00
_cell.angle_gamma   90.00
#
_symmetry.space_group_name_H-M   'P 1'
#
loop_
_entity.id
_entity.type
_entity.pdbx_description
1 polymer ?
#
loop_
_entity_poly.entity_id
_entity_poly.type
_entity_poly.pdbx_seq_one_letter_code
_entity_poly.pdbx_strand_id
1 'polypeptide(L)'
;MQAVLIIAHKQPEQIIALAKQLVPTFKVWVHFDTKMTITPAQQAAFDQLGVHTFSKIDVRWGGWSIGQVAVELFKAALKDPEITHLHLISGQDWPVQAPAKIAHFYENDDHIYMKYFRADQVRKSGELVLWWQKYYFPYDKLNRRTLFGKIYHRVSLHLQRLLGVNKLKRLGYRPEEIYSGENWVDLPRDAAEYAVEYFETHPKLQIMLKTGAFSDEFWLPIIFCNQPEYRDRIIQKHYRYILWEERYGSRPAILDMQDLPALQSEPYFWARKVVFGISDELTQHLPLASREPGKPEN
;
A
#
# COMPACT_ATOMS: atom_id res chain seq x y z
N MET A 1 -4.46 5.75 20.40
CA MET A 1 -3.31 4.92 19.95
C MET A 1 -3.34 4.83 18.44
N GLN A 2 -2.21 4.68 17.74
CA GLN A 2 -2.19 4.55 16.27
C GLN A 2 -1.68 3.16 15.85
N ALA A 3 -2.06 2.71 14.64
CA ALA A 3 -1.73 1.39 14.11
C ALA A 3 -0.83 1.46 12.87
N VAL A 4 0.23 0.66 12.83
CA VAL A 4 1.01 0.41 11.61
C VAL A 4 0.69 -0.99 11.08
N LEU A 5 0.27 -1.05 9.83
CA LEU A 5 -0.19 -2.25 9.15
C LEU A 5 0.82 -2.64 8.09
N ILE A 6 1.41 -3.83 8.21
CA ILE A 6 2.56 -4.23 7.41
C ILE A 6 2.18 -5.40 6.49
N ILE A 7 2.32 -5.19 5.18
CA ILE A 7 2.25 -6.25 4.17
C ILE A 7 3.66 -6.83 3.95
N ALA A 8 3.89 -8.07 4.36
CA ALA A 8 5.20 -8.71 4.33
C ALA A 8 5.25 -9.93 3.40
N HIS A 9 6.35 -10.07 2.64
CA HIS A 9 6.54 -11.18 1.69
C HIS A 9 7.96 -11.76 1.66
N LYS A 10 8.88 -11.23 2.47
CA LYS A 10 10.28 -11.71 2.60
C LYS A 10 10.98 -11.09 3.81
N GLN A 11 12.15 -11.63 4.16
CA GLN A 11 13.08 -11.11 5.18
C GLN A 11 12.43 -10.89 6.56
N PRO A 12 12.06 -11.97 7.28
CA PRO A 12 11.46 -11.86 8.61
C PRO A 12 12.33 -11.08 9.60
N GLU A 13 13.66 -11.21 9.53
CA GLU A 13 14.56 -10.48 10.44
C GLU A 13 14.52 -8.96 10.24
N GLN A 14 14.38 -8.51 8.98
CA GLN A 14 14.15 -7.09 8.68
C GLN A 14 12.83 -6.60 9.29
N ILE A 15 11.79 -7.43 9.27
CA ILE A 15 10.48 -7.06 9.81
C ILE A 15 10.52 -7.04 11.34
N ILE A 16 11.25 -7.95 11.98
CA ILE A 16 11.49 -7.92 13.44
C ILE A 16 12.22 -6.62 13.80
N ALA A 17 13.26 -6.24 13.06
CA ALA A 17 14.00 -5.00 13.30
C ALA A 17 13.13 -3.75 13.08
N LEU A 18 12.29 -3.73 12.04
CA LEU A 18 11.31 -2.67 11.81
C LEU A 18 10.30 -2.59 12.97
N ALA A 19 9.74 -3.72 13.38
CA ALA A 19 8.77 -3.78 14.48
C ALA A 19 9.36 -3.27 15.80
N LYS A 20 10.62 -3.59 16.11
CA LYS A 20 11.33 -3.05 17.29
C LYS A 20 11.36 -1.52 17.32
N GLN A 21 11.45 -0.86 16.17
CA GLN A 21 11.39 0.60 16.11
C GLN A 21 9.98 1.14 16.32
N LEU A 22 8.97 0.43 15.80
CA LEU A 22 7.58 0.93 15.76
C LEU A 22 6.79 0.68 17.05
N VAL A 23 6.94 -0.50 17.66
CA VAL A 23 6.16 -0.94 18.84
C VAL A 23 6.18 0.05 20.02
N PRO A 24 7.27 0.77 20.33
CA PRO A 24 7.26 1.78 21.39
C PRO A 24 6.26 2.92 21.18
N THR A 25 5.76 3.13 19.96
CA THR A 25 4.84 4.22 19.60
C THR A 25 3.52 3.73 19.00
N PHE A 26 3.54 2.63 18.26
CA PHE A 26 2.40 2.12 17.49
C PHE A 26 2.01 0.72 17.92
N LYS A 27 0.72 0.37 17.80
CA LYS A 27 0.32 -1.05 17.71
C LYS A 27 0.62 -1.55 16.30
N VAL A 28 1.20 -2.73 16.17
CA VAL A 28 1.70 -3.24 14.88
C VAL A 28 0.98 -4.52 14.49
N TRP A 29 0.47 -4.55 13.26
CA TRP A 29 -0.07 -5.75 12.62
C TRP A 29 0.77 -6.11 11.40
N VAL A 30 1.09 -7.39 11.24
CA VAL A 30 1.83 -7.91 10.10
C VAL A 30 1.06 -9.06 9.46
N HIS A 31 0.78 -8.90 8.17
CA HIS A 31 0.40 -10.03 7.34
C HIS A 31 1.64 -10.57 6.64
N PHE A 32 1.90 -11.86 6.82
CA PHE A 32 2.89 -12.59 6.02
C PHE A 32 2.20 -13.29 4.86
N ASP A 33 2.71 -13.09 3.65
CA ASP A 33 2.37 -13.89 2.48
C ASP A 33 2.44 -15.38 2.81
N THR A 34 1.44 -16.18 2.44
CA THR A 34 1.41 -17.62 2.74
C THR A 34 2.55 -18.41 2.11
N LYS A 35 3.23 -17.82 1.12
CA LYS A 35 4.45 -18.39 0.53
C LYS A 35 5.70 -18.20 1.39
N MET A 36 5.61 -17.42 2.47
CA MET A 36 6.71 -17.15 3.39
C MET A 36 6.66 -18.11 4.57
N THR A 37 7.80 -18.71 4.89
CA THR A 37 7.96 -19.54 6.09
C THR A 37 8.45 -18.69 7.24
N ILE A 38 7.72 -18.72 8.36
CA ILE A 38 8.11 -18.12 9.64
C ILE A 38 8.54 -19.24 10.58
N THR A 39 9.76 -19.16 11.11
CA THR A 39 10.24 -20.16 12.08
C THR A 39 9.61 -19.93 13.45
N PRO A 40 9.55 -20.95 14.33
CA PRO A 40 9.06 -20.77 15.70
C PRO A 40 9.82 -19.69 16.49
N ALA A 41 11.14 -19.57 16.26
CA ALA A 41 11.95 -18.53 16.89
C ALA A 41 11.57 -17.12 16.41
N GLN A 42 11.29 -16.95 15.11
CA GLN A 42 10.80 -15.68 14.57
C GLN A 42 9.41 -15.34 15.09
N GLN A 43 8.50 -16.32 15.14
CA GLN A 43 7.17 -16.13 15.72
C GLN A 43 7.27 -15.69 17.19
N ALA A 44 8.08 -16.37 17.99
CA ALA A 44 8.32 -16.01 19.38
C ALA A 44 8.89 -14.58 19.53
N ALA A 45 9.75 -14.15 18.60
CA ALA A 45 10.26 -12.78 18.60
C ALA A 45 9.15 -11.74 18.32
N PHE A 46 8.22 -12.02 17.41
CA PHE A 46 7.05 -11.15 17.18
C PHE A 46 6.12 -11.11 18.39
N ASP A 47 5.86 -12.26 19.00
CA ASP A 47 5.00 -12.39 20.18
C ASP A 47 5.60 -11.62 21.38
N GLN A 48 6.91 -11.72 21.59
CA GLN A 48 7.63 -10.97 22.63
C GLN A 48 7.55 -9.46 22.43
N LEU A 49 7.51 -9.00 21.17
CA LEU A 49 7.32 -7.59 20.83
C LEU A 49 5.84 -7.16 20.90
N GLY A 50 4.90 -8.06 21.17
CA GLY A 50 3.46 -7.75 21.13
C GLY A 50 2.93 -7.44 19.73
N VAL A 51 3.58 -7.97 18.69
CA VAL A 51 3.18 -7.75 17.29
C VAL A 51 2.09 -8.74 16.90
N HIS A 52 0.99 -8.24 16.35
CA HIS A 52 -0.09 -9.10 15.87
C HIS A 52 0.25 -9.63 14.47
N THR A 53 0.44 -10.94 14.35
CA THR A 53 0.85 -11.58 13.09
C THR A 53 -0.22 -12.52 12.55
N PHE A 54 -0.38 -12.59 11.23
CA PHE A 54 -1.21 -13.60 10.58
C PHE A 54 -0.76 -13.89 9.15
N SER A 55 -1.11 -15.06 8.62
CA SER A 55 -0.81 -15.46 7.24
C SER A 55 -2.00 -16.20 6.64
N LYS A 56 -2.75 -15.53 5.75
CA LYS A 56 -4.01 -16.06 5.19
C LYS A 56 -4.13 -15.97 3.66
N ILE A 57 -3.28 -15.19 3.01
CA ILE A 57 -3.44 -14.81 1.59
C ILE A 57 -2.14 -15.07 0.84
N ASP A 58 -2.24 -15.81 -0.27
CA ASP A 58 -1.17 -15.92 -1.28
C ASP A 58 -1.12 -14.61 -2.08
N VAL A 59 -0.11 -13.77 -1.80
CA VAL A 59 -0.02 -12.45 -2.42
C VAL A 59 0.57 -12.56 -3.82
N ARG A 60 -0.17 -12.11 -4.83
CA ARG A 60 0.19 -12.14 -6.24
C ARG A 60 0.22 -10.73 -6.80
N TRP A 61 1.40 -10.31 -7.23
CA TRP A 61 1.60 -8.95 -7.75
C TRP A 61 0.74 -8.70 -9.01
N GLY A 62 0.05 -7.56 -9.00
CA GLY A 62 -0.88 -7.14 -10.05
C GLY A 62 -2.29 -7.70 -9.91
N GLY A 63 -2.56 -8.62 -8.98
CA GLY A 63 -3.91 -9.10 -8.66
C GLY A 63 -4.61 -8.24 -7.60
N TRP A 64 -5.72 -8.75 -7.06
CA TRP A 64 -6.43 -8.12 -5.93
C TRP A 64 -5.83 -8.50 -4.57
N SER A 65 -5.09 -9.61 -4.49
CA SER A 65 -4.56 -10.16 -3.24
C SER A 65 -3.80 -9.16 -2.36
N ILE A 66 -3.08 -8.16 -2.92
CA ILE A 66 -2.44 -7.09 -2.11
C ILE A 66 -3.50 -6.21 -1.42
N GLY A 67 -4.51 -5.76 -2.15
CA GLY A 67 -5.63 -4.99 -1.60
C GLY A 67 -6.48 -5.82 -0.63
N GLN A 68 -6.63 -7.12 -0.88
CA GLN A 68 -7.27 -8.04 0.06
C GLN A 68 -6.52 -8.10 1.40
N VAL A 69 -5.18 -8.15 1.38
CA VAL A 69 -4.37 -8.09 2.60
C VAL A 69 -4.58 -6.76 3.32
N ALA A 70 -4.62 -5.63 2.60
CA ALA A 70 -4.90 -4.33 3.20
C ALA A 70 -6.26 -4.32 3.93
N VAL A 71 -7.32 -4.82 3.29
CA VAL A 71 -8.65 -4.94 3.91
C VAL A 71 -8.62 -5.81 5.17
N GLU A 72 -7.95 -6.96 5.14
CA GLU A 72 -7.83 -7.84 6.31
C GLU A 72 -7.02 -7.19 7.46
N LEU A 73 -5.97 -6.44 7.14
CA LEU A 73 -5.19 -5.69 8.13
C LEU A 73 -6.03 -4.58 8.77
N PHE A 74 -6.79 -3.83 7.96
CA PHE A 74 -7.69 -2.77 8.45
C PHE A 74 -8.72 -3.37 9.40
N LYS A 75 -9.40 -4.44 8.98
CA LYS A 75 -10.38 -5.17 9.81
C LYS A 75 -9.77 -5.71 11.10
N ALA A 76 -8.53 -6.17 11.07
CA ALA A 76 -7.86 -6.67 12.27
C ALA A 76 -7.56 -5.56 13.27
N ALA A 77 -7.04 -4.42 12.81
CA ALA A 77 -6.72 -3.29 13.66
C ALA A 77 -7.97 -2.56 14.20
N LEU A 78 -9.01 -2.41 13.38
CA LEU A 78 -10.25 -1.72 13.77
C LEU A 78 -11.05 -2.43 14.86
N LYS A 79 -10.78 -3.70 15.14
CA LYS A 79 -11.36 -4.41 16.30
C LYS A 79 -10.92 -3.83 17.63
N ASP A 80 -9.79 -3.14 17.65
CA ASP A 80 -9.31 -2.42 18.83
C ASP A 80 -9.90 -1.00 18.84
N PRO A 81 -10.77 -0.67 19.81
CA PRO A 81 -11.43 0.63 19.87
C PRO A 81 -10.47 1.80 20.16
N GLU A 82 -9.25 1.54 20.63
CA GLU A 82 -8.27 2.59 20.96
C GLU A 82 -7.50 3.12 19.74
N ILE A 83 -7.61 2.43 18.59
CA ILE A 83 -6.93 2.82 17.36
C ILE A 83 -7.63 4.02 16.74
N THR A 84 -6.90 5.13 16.59
CA THR A 84 -7.41 6.38 16.00
C THR A 84 -6.94 6.59 14.56
N HIS A 85 -5.78 6.03 14.19
CA HIS A 85 -5.21 6.15 12.84
C HIS A 85 -4.57 4.85 12.38
N LEU A 86 -4.55 4.62 11.07
CA LEU A 86 -4.02 3.43 10.43
C LEU A 86 -3.04 3.84 9.32
N HIS A 87 -1.82 3.31 9.41
CA HIS A 87 -0.72 3.57 8.47
C HIS A 87 -0.39 2.29 7.71
N LEU A 88 -0.69 2.23 6.42
CA LEU A 88 -0.38 1.07 5.60
C LEU A 88 1.04 1.18 5.06
N ILE A 89 1.88 0.19 5.38
CA ILE A 89 3.24 0.03 4.87
C ILE A 89 3.46 -1.43 4.45
N SER A 90 4.61 -1.72 3.85
CA SER A 90 5.09 -3.09 3.66
C SER A 90 6.34 -3.33 4.46
N GLY A 91 6.76 -4.59 4.55
CA GLY A 91 8.00 -4.98 5.24
C GLY A 91 9.29 -4.43 4.61
N GLN A 92 9.20 -3.66 3.52
CA GLN A 92 10.34 -2.99 2.87
C GLN A 92 10.31 -1.47 2.99
N ASP A 93 9.34 -0.92 3.71
CA ASP A 93 9.35 0.48 4.10
C ASP A 93 10.11 0.62 5.43
N TRP A 94 10.76 1.76 5.62
CA TRP A 94 11.52 2.04 6.84
C TRP A 94 11.25 3.47 7.32
N PRO A 95 11.10 3.71 8.63
CA PRO A 95 10.88 5.05 9.15
C PRO A 95 12.12 5.93 8.88
N VAL A 96 11.87 7.10 8.32
CA VAL A 96 12.88 8.14 8.08
C VAL A 96 12.88 9.14 9.23
N GLN A 97 11.72 9.39 9.83
CA GLN A 97 11.58 10.17 11.07
C GLN A 97 11.38 9.24 12.26
N ALA A 98 11.64 9.75 13.47
CA ALA A 98 11.35 9.02 14.69
C ALA A 98 9.85 8.66 14.74
N PRO A 99 9.48 7.42 15.07
CA PRO A 99 8.08 6.98 15.16
C PRO A 99 7.17 7.92 15.95
N ALA A 100 7.64 8.44 17.09
CA ALA A 100 6.92 9.42 17.90
C ALA A 100 6.51 10.69 17.14
N LYS A 101 7.36 11.18 16.22
CA LYS A 101 7.07 12.36 15.40
C LYS A 101 6.02 12.07 14.34
N ILE A 102 6.11 10.89 13.72
CA ILE A 102 5.10 10.42 12.76
C ILE A 102 3.74 10.35 13.47
N ALA A 103 3.71 9.76 14.66
CA ALA A 103 2.47 9.68 15.45
C ALA A 103 1.94 11.07 15.83
N HIS A 104 2.81 11.97 16.29
CA HIS A 104 2.40 13.33 16.64
C HIS A 104 1.80 14.10 15.46
N PHE A 105 2.36 13.95 14.26
CA PHE A 105 1.84 14.61 13.06
C PHE A 105 0.37 14.24 12.78
N TYR A 106 0.04 12.94 12.86
CA TYR A 106 -1.33 12.44 12.65
C TYR A 106 -2.23 12.56 13.88
N GLU A 107 -1.74 13.09 15.00
CA GLU A 107 -2.55 13.26 16.19
C GLU A 107 -3.65 14.31 15.96
N ASN A 108 -4.90 13.92 16.22
CA ASN A 108 -6.11 14.70 15.98
C ASN A 108 -6.24 15.24 14.56
N ASP A 109 -5.76 14.48 13.57
CA ASP A 109 -5.80 14.87 12.16
C ASP A 109 -6.85 14.04 11.42
N ASP A 110 -7.84 14.67 10.82
CA ASP A 110 -8.92 13.99 10.12
C ASP A 110 -8.67 13.84 8.61
N HIS A 111 -7.49 14.22 8.14
CA HIS A 111 -7.10 14.13 6.73
C HIS A 111 -6.77 12.71 6.26
N ILE A 112 -7.07 12.44 4.99
CA ILE A 112 -6.72 11.20 4.29
C ILE A 112 -5.46 11.45 3.45
N TYR A 113 -4.35 10.82 3.81
CA TYR A 113 -3.08 10.97 3.06
C TYR A 113 -2.95 9.84 2.07
N MET A 114 -3.26 10.15 0.81
CA MET A 114 -3.06 9.23 -0.29
C MET A 114 -2.84 9.98 -1.60
N LYS A 115 -2.10 9.37 -2.52
CA LYS A 115 -2.06 9.88 -3.90
C LYS A 115 -3.19 9.26 -4.70
N TYR A 116 -3.81 10.08 -5.54
CA TYR A 116 -4.80 9.62 -6.50
C TYR A 116 -4.72 10.43 -7.80
N PHE A 117 -5.28 9.86 -8.87
CA PHE A 117 -5.50 10.48 -10.16
C PHE A 117 -6.65 9.76 -10.88
N ARG A 118 -7.27 10.42 -11.84
CA ARG A 118 -8.28 9.80 -12.69
C ARG A 118 -7.65 8.78 -13.64
N ALA A 119 -8.14 7.55 -13.62
CA ALA A 119 -7.55 6.44 -14.37
C ALA A 119 -7.67 6.62 -15.89
N ASP A 120 -8.64 7.41 -16.37
CA ASP A 120 -8.85 7.72 -17.78
C ASP A 120 -7.98 8.87 -18.31
N GLN A 121 -7.16 9.49 -17.45
CA GLN A 121 -6.29 10.60 -17.80
C GLN A 121 -4.80 10.22 -17.85
N VAL A 122 -4.42 9.06 -17.28
CA VAL A 122 -3.02 8.66 -17.12
C VAL A 122 -2.68 7.43 -17.94
N ARG A 123 -1.50 7.46 -18.57
CA ARG A 123 -0.91 6.28 -19.23
C ARG A 123 0.33 5.82 -18.49
N LYS A 124 0.43 4.52 -18.22
CA LYS A 124 1.62 3.85 -17.67
C LYS A 124 2.07 2.79 -18.66
N SER A 125 3.34 2.82 -19.07
CA SER A 125 3.93 1.86 -20.03
C SER A 125 3.14 1.74 -21.35
N GLY A 126 2.57 2.84 -21.84
CA GLY A 126 1.77 2.89 -23.08
C GLY A 126 0.29 2.52 -22.92
N GLU A 127 -0.12 1.98 -21.78
CA GLU A 127 -1.50 1.58 -21.50
C GLU A 127 -2.24 2.69 -20.75
N LEU A 128 -3.51 2.93 -21.09
CA LEU A 128 -4.39 3.79 -20.29
C LEU A 128 -4.68 3.06 -18.97
N VAL A 129 -4.48 3.71 -17.82
CA VAL A 129 -4.67 3.07 -16.50
C VAL A 129 -6.10 2.54 -16.33
N LEU A 130 -7.09 3.23 -16.91
CA LEU A 130 -8.49 2.77 -16.97
C LEU A 130 -8.63 1.34 -17.53
N TRP A 131 -7.76 0.94 -18.46
CA TRP A 131 -7.81 -0.39 -19.08
C TRP A 131 -7.62 -1.51 -18.05
N TRP A 132 -6.88 -1.26 -16.98
CA TRP A 132 -6.62 -2.22 -15.92
C TRP A 132 -7.88 -2.64 -15.16
N GLN A 133 -8.88 -1.75 -15.09
CA GLN A 133 -10.20 -2.06 -14.51
C GLN A 133 -11.31 -2.21 -15.56
N LYS A 134 -11.08 -1.78 -16.82
CA LYS A 134 -12.02 -2.00 -17.92
C LYS A 134 -12.02 -3.43 -18.47
N TYR A 135 -10.89 -4.11 -18.37
CA TYR A 135 -10.70 -5.46 -18.89
C TYR A 135 -10.52 -6.49 -17.76
N TYR A 136 -10.56 -7.77 -18.12
CA TYR A 136 -10.37 -8.89 -17.20
C TYR A 136 -8.92 -9.34 -17.18
N PHE A 137 -8.37 -9.47 -15.98
CA PHE A 137 -7.03 -9.98 -15.73
C PHE A 137 -7.05 -10.93 -14.52
N PRO A 138 -6.78 -12.23 -14.70
CA PRO A 138 -6.85 -13.21 -13.61
C PRO A 138 -5.52 -13.28 -12.83
N TYR A 139 -4.95 -12.15 -12.41
CA TYR A 139 -3.59 -12.11 -11.86
C TYR A 139 -3.43 -12.73 -10.48
N ASP A 140 -4.52 -12.96 -9.74
CA ASP A 140 -4.47 -13.79 -8.53
C ASP A 140 -4.29 -15.29 -8.84
N LYS A 141 -4.60 -15.73 -10.07
CA LYS A 141 -4.41 -17.13 -10.52
C LYS A 141 -3.23 -17.29 -11.48
N LEU A 142 -2.81 -16.20 -12.12
CA LEU A 142 -1.79 -16.19 -13.16
C LEU A 142 -0.66 -15.24 -12.80
N ASN A 143 0.56 -15.77 -12.66
CA ASN A 143 1.72 -14.97 -12.34
C ASN A 143 2.15 -14.08 -13.53
N ARG A 144 1.74 -12.81 -13.50
CA ARG A 144 2.06 -11.79 -14.52
C ARG A 144 3.56 -11.61 -14.75
N ARG A 145 4.41 -11.84 -13.75
CA ARG A 145 5.86 -11.55 -13.85
C ARG A 145 6.62 -12.54 -14.73
N THR A 146 6.05 -13.72 -14.98
CA THR A 146 6.64 -14.75 -15.85
C THR A 146 6.60 -14.32 -17.33
N LEU A 147 7.43 -14.93 -18.17
CA LEU A 147 7.41 -14.67 -19.62
C LEU A 147 6.02 -14.94 -20.22
N PHE A 148 5.42 -16.09 -19.87
CA PHE A 148 4.05 -16.42 -20.26
C PHE A 148 3.05 -15.38 -19.77
N GLY A 149 3.14 -14.94 -18.51
CA GLY A 149 2.25 -13.93 -17.96
C GLY A 149 2.33 -12.58 -18.68
N LYS A 150 3.54 -12.16 -19.09
CA LYS A 150 3.76 -10.96 -19.90
C LYS A 150 3.14 -11.08 -21.29
N ILE A 151 3.30 -12.24 -21.95
CA ILE A 151 2.69 -12.51 -23.27
C ILE A 151 1.17 -12.53 -23.15
N TYR A 152 0.63 -13.27 -22.18
CA TYR A 152 -0.80 -13.37 -21.90
C TYR A 152 -1.43 -11.98 -21.68
N HIS A 153 -0.77 -11.09 -20.93
CA HIS A 153 -1.26 -9.73 -20.71
C HIS A 153 -1.45 -8.97 -22.02
N ARG A 154 -0.43 -8.94 -22.88
CA ARG A 154 -0.50 -8.20 -24.15
C ARG A 154 -1.57 -8.79 -25.06
N VAL A 155 -1.54 -10.11 -25.26
CA VAL A 155 -2.52 -10.80 -26.13
C VAL A 155 -3.94 -10.62 -25.61
N SER A 156 -4.18 -10.85 -24.32
CA SER A 156 -5.51 -10.71 -23.74
C SER A 156 -6.01 -9.26 -23.77
N LEU A 157 -5.16 -8.27 -23.57
CA LEU A 157 -5.52 -6.86 -23.72
C LEU A 157 -5.91 -6.54 -25.18
N HIS A 158 -5.12 -6.98 -26.15
CA HIS A 158 -5.41 -6.77 -27.57
C HIS A 158 -6.74 -7.42 -27.99
N LEU A 159 -6.96 -8.68 -27.61
CA LEU A 159 -8.20 -9.40 -27.92
C LEU A 159 -9.43 -8.74 -27.25
N GLN A 160 -9.34 -8.37 -25.98
CA GLN A 160 -10.44 -7.71 -25.29
C GLN A 160 -10.78 -6.35 -25.88
N ARG A 161 -9.79 -5.62 -26.40
CA ARG A 161 -10.00 -4.38 -27.17
C ARG A 161 -10.70 -4.65 -28.50
N LEU A 162 -10.23 -5.64 -29.27
CA LEU A 162 -10.82 -6.03 -30.55
C LEU A 162 -12.28 -6.47 -30.39
N LEU A 163 -12.57 -7.23 -29.33
CA LEU A 163 -13.91 -7.73 -29.01
C LEU A 163 -14.81 -6.72 -28.30
N GLY A 164 -14.35 -5.47 -28.11
CA GLY A 164 -15.16 -4.41 -27.51
C GLY A 164 -15.54 -4.65 -26.03
N VAL A 165 -14.75 -5.43 -25.30
CA VAL A 165 -15.03 -5.75 -23.88
C VAL A 165 -15.09 -4.47 -23.05
N ASN A 166 -16.10 -4.37 -22.19
CA ASN A 166 -16.25 -3.23 -21.28
C ASN A 166 -16.83 -3.69 -19.94
N LYS A 167 -15.96 -4.12 -19.02
CA LYS A 167 -16.34 -4.54 -17.66
C LYS A 167 -17.00 -3.40 -16.89
N LEU A 168 -16.50 -2.16 -17.02
CA LEU A 168 -17.05 -1.00 -16.32
C LEU A 168 -18.51 -0.76 -16.67
N LYS A 169 -18.84 -0.71 -17.98
CA LYS A 169 -20.22 -0.56 -18.45
C LYS A 169 -21.13 -1.67 -17.90
N ARG A 170 -20.67 -2.92 -17.91
CA ARG A 170 -21.43 -4.06 -17.38
C ARG A 170 -21.70 -3.94 -15.88
N LEU A 171 -20.74 -3.41 -15.13
CA LEU A 171 -20.88 -3.20 -13.69
C LEU A 171 -21.62 -1.91 -13.34
N GLY A 172 -21.85 -1.03 -14.32
CA GLY A 172 -22.54 0.26 -14.14
C GLY A 172 -21.62 1.40 -13.69
N TYR A 173 -20.32 1.28 -13.93
CA TYR A 173 -19.35 2.35 -13.66
C TYR A 173 -19.06 3.17 -14.91
N ARG A 174 -18.92 4.47 -14.71
CA ARG A 174 -18.43 5.42 -15.71
C ARG A 174 -16.92 5.62 -15.57
N PRO A 175 -16.19 5.92 -16.65
CA PRO A 175 -14.74 6.18 -16.59
C PRO A 175 -14.33 7.23 -15.55
N GLU A 176 -15.16 8.26 -15.36
CA GLU A 176 -14.95 9.38 -14.43
C GLU A 176 -14.94 8.94 -12.96
N GLU A 177 -15.54 7.81 -12.66
CA GLU A 177 -15.63 7.24 -11.30
C GLU A 177 -14.42 6.35 -10.97
N ILE A 178 -13.56 6.09 -11.96
CA ILE A 178 -12.40 5.23 -11.78
C ILE A 178 -11.18 6.08 -11.47
N TYR A 179 -10.79 6.03 -10.20
CA TYR A 179 -9.56 6.63 -9.70
C TYR A 179 -8.53 5.54 -9.43
N SER A 180 -7.26 5.89 -9.58
CA SER A 180 -6.13 5.06 -9.22
C SER A 180 -5.11 5.91 -8.48
N GLY A 181 -4.10 5.30 -7.87
CA GLY A 181 -3.15 5.99 -7.03
C GLY A 181 -1.93 5.14 -6.73
N GLU A 182 -1.47 5.23 -5.50
CA GLU A 182 -0.51 4.31 -4.92
C GLU A 182 -1.20 3.54 -3.78
N ASN A 183 -0.72 2.34 -3.45
CA ASN A 183 -1.32 1.54 -2.37
C ASN A 183 -1.00 2.09 -0.95
N TRP A 184 -0.11 3.08 -0.85
CA TRP A 184 0.31 3.65 0.43
C TRP A 184 -0.66 4.71 0.94
N VAL A 185 -1.14 4.55 2.18
CA VAL A 185 -2.09 5.45 2.80
C VAL A 185 -1.86 5.62 4.29
N ASP A 186 -2.31 6.76 4.81
CA ASP A 186 -2.41 7.06 6.24
C ASP A 186 -3.81 7.66 6.47
N LEU A 187 -4.60 7.00 7.31
CA LEU A 187 -6.05 7.26 7.44
C LEU A 187 -6.46 7.45 8.90
N PRO A 188 -7.36 8.38 9.21
CA PRO A 188 -8.09 8.38 10.46
C PRO A 188 -9.06 7.19 10.51
N ARG A 189 -9.45 6.80 11.71
CA ARG A 189 -10.26 5.61 12.00
C ARG A 189 -11.55 5.58 11.17
N ASP A 190 -12.30 6.68 11.14
CA ASP A 190 -13.60 6.77 10.48
C ASP A 190 -13.49 6.51 8.98
N ALA A 191 -12.45 7.05 8.32
CA ALA A 191 -12.19 6.81 6.91
C ALA A 191 -11.83 5.34 6.63
N ALA A 192 -11.06 4.70 7.53
CA ALA A 192 -10.74 3.28 7.41
C ALA A 192 -11.98 2.38 7.63
N GLU A 193 -12.83 2.70 8.61
CA GLU A 193 -14.10 2.01 8.86
C GLU A 193 -15.01 2.10 7.63
N TYR A 194 -15.18 3.32 7.10
CA TYR A 194 -15.95 3.55 5.89
C TYR A 194 -15.40 2.78 4.69
N ALA A 195 -14.09 2.77 4.48
CA ALA A 195 -13.50 2.05 3.35
C ALA A 195 -13.73 0.54 3.41
N VAL A 196 -13.62 -0.06 4.61
CA VAL A 196 -13.92 -1.48 4.81
C VAL A 196 -15.40 -1.75 4.57
N GLU A 197 -16.29 -0.99 5.20
CA GLU A 197 -17.74 -1.17 5.05
C GLU A 197 -18.18 -1.00 3.59
N TYR A 198 -17.71 0.04 2.91
CA TYR A 198 -18.01 0.28 1.51
C TYR A 198 -17.57 -0.91 0.64
N PHE A 199 -16.34 -1.40 0.82
CA PHE A 199 -15.86 -2.55 0.07
C PHE A 199 -16.71 -3.80 0.30
N GLU A 200 -17.12 -4.08 1.54
CA GLU A 200 -17.92 -5.27 1.90
C GLU A 200 -19.35 -5.20 1.37
N THR A 201 -19.94 -4.01 1.34
CA THR A 201 -21.34 -3.78 0.93
C THR A 201 -21.51 -3.52 -0.57
N HIS A 202 -20.41 -3.32 -1.32
CA HIS A 202 -20.46 -3.01 -2.77
C HIS A 202 -19.93 -4.17 -3.64
N PRO A 203 -20.75 -5.22 -3.91
CA PRO A 203 -20.30 -6.41 -4.64
C PRO A 203 -19.79 -6.12 -6.05
N LYS A 204 -20.32 -5.08 -6.72
CA LYS A 204 -19.84 -4.66 -8.04
C LYS A 204 -18.40 -4.13 -7.99
N LEU A 205 -18.03 -3.39 -6.94
CA LEU A 205 -16.65 -2.96 -6.71
C LEU A 205 -15.75 -4.19 -6.51
N GLN A 206 -16.16 -5.13 -5.66
CA GLN A 206 -15.40 -6.36 -5.43
C GLN A 206 -15.17 -7.15 -6.73
N ILE A 207 -16.19 -7.30 -7.58
CA ILE A 207 -16.06 -7.98 -8.88
C ILE A 207 -15.06 -7.24 -9.77
N MET A 208 -15.13 -5.90 -9.82
CA MET A 208 -14.20 -5.09 -10.61
C MET A 208 -12.76 -5.38 -10.19
N LEU A 209 -12.47 -5.21 -8.90
CA LEU A 209 -11.13 -5.29 -8.33
C LEU A 209 -10.57 -6.73 -8.37
N LYS A 210 -11.36 -7.74 -8.00
CA LYS A 210 -10.97 -9.18 -8.04
C LYS A 210 -10.68 -9.71 -9.44
N THR A 211 -11.08 -8.99 -10.48
CA THR A 211 -10.87 -9.39 -11.88
C THR A 211 -10.12 -8.33 -12.69
N GLY A 212 -9.57 -7.32 -12.02
CA GLY A 212 -8.78 -6.24 -12.62
C GLY A 212 -7.28 -6.48 -12.47
N ALA A 213 -6.52 -5.51 -12.95
CA ALA A 213 -5.07 -5.46 -12.77
C ALA A 213 -4.68 -4.31 -11.83
N PHE A 214 -3.66 -4.55 -11.00
CA PHE A 214 -3.11 -3.59 -10.04
C PHE A 214 -4.18 -3.02 -9.10
N SER A 215 -5.16 -3.83 -8.75
CA SER A 215 -6.40 -3.39 -8.10
C SER A 215 -6.19 -2.82 -6.69
N ASP A 216 -5.06 -3.13 -6.06
CA ASP A 216 -4.61 -2.50 -4.82
C ASP A 216 -4.41 -0.98 -4.98
N GLU A 217 -4.04 -0.51 -6.18
CA GLU A 217 -3.91 0.93 -6.48
C GLU A 217 -5.26 1.61 -6.81
N PHE A 218 -6.42 0.92 -6.74
CA PHE A 218 -7.72 1.48 -7.15
C PHE A 218 -8.75 1.57 -6.03
N TRP A 219 -8.74 0.66 -5.06
CA TRP A 219 -9.86 0.54 -4.12
C TRP A 219 -10.09 1.82 -3.29
N LEU A 220 -9.09 2.32 -2.56
CA LEU A 220 -9.23 3.56 -1.77
C LEU A 220 -9.49 4.79 -2.64
N PRO A 221 -8.74 5.03 -3.75
CA PRO A 221 -9.06 6.12 -4.66
C PRO A 221 -10.51 6.09 -5.16
N ILE A 222 -11.03 4.95 -5.60
CA ILE A 222 -12.42 4.82 -6.04
C ILE A 222 -13.39 5.11 -4.90
N ILE A 223 -13.13 4.57 -3.70
CA ILE A 223 -14.04 4.73 -2.56
C ILE A 223 -14.12 6.20 -2.13
N PHE A 224 -12.98 6.85 -1.88
CA PHE A 224 -12.98 8.20 -1.31
C PHE A 224 -13.23 9.29 -2.35
N CYS A 225 -12.66 9.21 -3.56
CA CYS A 225 -12.80 10.31 -4.54
C CYS A 225 -14.22 10.47 -5.09
N ASN A 226 -15.07 9.45 -4.96
CA ASN A 226 -16.48 9.50 -5.37
C ASN A 226 -17.42 9.93 -4.23
N GLN A 227 -16.88 10.28 -3.06
CA GLN A 227 -17.66 10.61 -1.87
C GLN A 227 -17.24 11.97 -1.34
N PRO A 228 -18.03 13.04 -1.54
CA PRO A 228 -17.62 14.41 -1.21
C PRO A 228 -17.04 14.57 0.20
N GLU A 229 -17.71 13.97 1.20
CA GLU A 229 -17.31 14.01 2.61
C GLU A 229 -15.88 13.52 2.85
N TYR A 230 -15.44 12.47 2.15
CA TYR A 230 -14.07 11.95 2.27
C TYR A 230 -13.12 12.60 1.27
N ARG A 231 -13.60 12.94 0.07
CA ARG A 231 -12.79 13.54 -0.99
C ARG A 231 -12.17 14.86 -0.53
N ASP A 232 -12.96 15.68 0.14
CA ASP A 232 -12.54 17.02 0.55
C ASP A 232 -11.53 16.97 1.71
N ARG A 233 -11.34 15.80 2.35
CA ARG A 233 -10.31 15.52 3.36
C ARG A 233 -9.02 14.93 2.77
N ILE A 234 -8.95 14.67 1.45
CA ILE A 234 -7.79 14.02 0.85
C ILE A 234 -6.65 15.04 0.70
N ILE A 235 -5.53 14.75 1.37
CA ILE A 235 -4.24 15.36 1.09
C ILE A 235 -3.52 14.48 0.07
N GLN A 236 -3.20 15.05 -1.10
CA GLN A 236 -2.59 14.32 -2.22
C GLN A 236 -1.08 14.02 -2.02
N LYS A 237 -0.71 13.60 -0.80
CA LYS A 237 0.62 13.22 -0.35
C LYS A 237 0.51 12.01 0.56
N HIS A 238 1.60 11.28 0.71
CA HIS A 238 1.69 10.17 1.67
C HIS A 238 3.05 10.18 2.39
N TYR A 239 3.85 11.26 2.27
CA TYR A 239 5.17 11.43 2.92
C TYR A 239 6.12 10.21 2.81
N ARG A 240 6.13 9.50 1.66
CA ARG A 240 7.07 8.39 1.41
C ARG A 240 8.04 8.77 0.31
N TYR A 241 9.33 8.61 0.56
CA TYR A 241 10.36 8.67 -0.45
C TYR A 241 10.40 7.35 -1.22
N ILE A 242 10.22 7.42 -2.53
CA ILE A 242 10.31 6.27 -3.43
C ILE A 242 11.13 6.67 -4.64
N LEU A 243 12.27 6.03 -4.83
CA LEU A 243 13.12 6.27 -6.00
C LEU A 243 12.67 5.38 -7.18
N TRP A 244 12.03 6.00 -8.18
CA TRP A 244 11.44 5.30 -9.33
C TRP A 244 12.43 4.98 -10.44
N GLU A 245 13.61 4.49 -10.08
CA GLU A 245 14.68 4.10 -10.98
C GLU A 245 15.00 2.60 -10.79
N GLU A 246 15.79 2.05 -11.71
CA GLU A 246 16.27 0.68 -11.57
C GLU A 246 17.63 0.68 -10.88
N ARG A 247 17.71 0.04 -9.72
CA ARG A 247 18.97 -0.17 -8.99
C ARG A 247 18.91 -1.50 -8.28
N TYR A 248 20.02 -2.24 -8.27
CA TYR A 248 20.11 -3.58 -7.67
C TYR A 248 19.03 -4.56 -8.19
N GLY A 249 18.66 -4.47 -9.47
CA GLY A 249 17.66 -5.35 -10.10
C GLY A 249 16.23 -5.14 -9.58
N SER A 250 15.94 -4.01 -8.93
CA SER A 250 14.61 -3.64 -8.43
C SER A 250 14.18 -2.28 -8.98
N ARG A 251 12.89 -2.19 -9.30
CA ARG A 251 12.17 -0.93 -9.55
C ARG A 251 10.86 -0.94 -8.73
N PRO A 252 10.61 0.02 -7.82
CA PRO A 252 11.52 1.11 -7.43
C PRO A 252 12.83 0.59 -6.82
N ALA A 253 13.84 1.46 -6.80
CA ALA A 253 15.21 1.15 -6.41
C ALA A 253 15.28 0.67 -4.94
N ILE A 254 16.27 -0.19 -4.67
CA ILE A 254 16.69 -0.47 -3.28
C ILE A 254 17.59 0.68 -2.84
N LEU A 255 17.28 1.26 -1.69
CA LEU A 255 17.96 2.44 -1.16
C LEU A 255 19.27 2.08 -0.46
N ASP A 256 20.26 2.93 -0.61
CA ASP A 256 21.60 2.85 0.00
C ASP A 256 22.03 4.24 0.50
N MET A 257 23.26 4.38 0.99
CA MET A 257 23.75 5.63 1.56
C MET A 257 23.75 6.83 0.60
N GLN A 258 23.78 6.61 -0.71
CA GLN A 258 23.70 7.68 -1.71
C GLN A 258 22.35 8.41 -1.66
N ASP A 259 21.31 7.78 -1.12
CA ASP A 259 19.98 8.38 -1.02
C ASP A 259 19.80 9.23 0.24
N LEU A 260 20.75 9.20 1.19
CA LEU A 260 20.65 9.94 2.46
C LEU A 260 20.42 11.45 2.23
N PRO A 261 21.13 12.14 1.31
CA PRO A 261 20.86 13.56 1.03
C PRO A 261 19.44 13.82 0.50
N ALA A 262 18.91 12.94 -0.35
CA ALA A 262 17.56 13.06 -0.89
C ALA A 262 16.49 12.78 0.18
N LEU A 263 16.74 11.84 1.09
CA LEU A 263 15.90 11.61 2.27
C LEU A 263 15.92 12.80 3.22
N GLN A 264 17.02 13.56 3.21
CA GLN A 264 17.14 14.83 3.92
C GLN A 264 16.51 16.02 3.16
N SER A 265 16.15 15.79 1.90
CA SER A 265 15.35 16.61 1.01
C SER A 265 14.20 17.40 1.62
N GLU A 266 13.31 16.60 2.16
CA GLU A 266 11.89 16.84 2.31
C GLU A 266 11.43 16.09 3.57
N PRO A 267 10.28 16.45 4.14
CA PRO A 267 9.78 15.81 5.35
C PRO A 267 9.14 14.44 5.05
N TYR A 268 9.95 13.47 4.61
CA TYR A 268 9.51 12.09 4.45
C TYR A 268 9.39 11.38 5.79
N PHE A 269 8.28 10.69 6.02
CA PHE A 269 8.10 9.79 7.16
C PHE A 269 8.65 8.39 6.89
N TRP A 270 8.54 7.93 5.64
CA TRP A 270 9.00 6.59 5.26
C TRP A 270 9.87 6.62 4.01
N ALA A 271 10.76 5.63 3.90
CA ALA A 271 11.57 5.40 2.73
C ALA A 271 11.30 4.00 2.14
N ARG A 272 11.25 3.94 0.82
CA ARG A 272 11.04 2.72 0.04
C ARG A 272 12.02 2.63 -1.13
N LYS A 273 12.73 1.53 -1.36
CA LYS A 273 12.68 0.22 -0.68
C LYS A 273 13.95 -0.04 0.14
N VAL A 274 13.79 -0.45 1.39
CA VAL A 274 14.89 -0.93 2.24
C VAL A 274 15.02 -2.46 2.14
N VAL A 275 16.26 -2.94 2.03
CA VAL A 275 16.63 -4.36 1.97
C VAL A 275 17.88 -4.58 2.80
N PHE A 276 17.78 -5.39 3.86
CA PHE A 276 18.95 -5.79 4.65
C PHE A 276 20.03 -6.45 3.80
N GLY A 277 21.30 -6.16 4.12
CA GLY A 277 22.48 -6.49 3.32
C GLY A 277 22.86 -5.45 2.26
N ILE A 278 21.93 -4.57 1.85
CA ILE A 278 22.21 -3.45 0.92
C ILE A 278 22.02 -2.11 1.63
N SER A 279 20.93 -1.98 2.38
CA SER A 279 20.53 -0.73 3.04
C SER A 279 21.08 -0.59 4.47
N ASP A 280 21.91 -1.51 4.94
CA ASP A 280 22.28 -1.63 6.37
C ASP A 280 22.91 -0.34 6.91
N GLU A 281 23.91 0.20 6.20
CA GLU A 281 24.55 1.47 6.55
C GLU A 281 23.52 2.60 6.57
N LEU A 282 22.67 2.71 5.54
CA LEU A 282 21.60 3.72 5.50
C LEU A 282 20.68 3.63 6.72
N THR A 283 20.28 2.43 7.12
CA THR A 283 19.37 2.25 8.27
C THR A 283 20.00 2.65 9.60
N GLN A 284 21.32 2.65 9.73
CA GLN A 284 22.02 3.11 10.93
C GLN A 284 21.99 4.64 11.07
N HIS A 285 21.79 5.36 9.96
CA HIS A 285 21.62 6.81 9.92
C HIS A 285 20.17 7.26 10.07
N LEU A 286 19.22 6.32 10.18
CA LEU A 286 17.80 6.59 10.38
C LEU A 286 17.35 6.18 11.80
N PRO A 287 16.45 6.95 12.44
CA PRO A 287 15.76 8.12 11.92
C PRO A 287 16.63 9.39 11.89
N LEU A 288 16.26 10.34 11.02
CA LEU A 288 16.91 11.64 10.89
C LEU A 288 16.59 12.57 12.07
N ALA A 289 17.53 13.47 12.39
CA ALA A 289 17.30 14.55 13.34
C ALA A 289 16.35 15.62 12.75
N SER A 290 15.10 15.62 13.21
CA SER A 290 14.11 16.70 13.10
C SER A 290 13.79 17.26 11.70
N ARG A 291 12.81 16.65 11.02
CA ARG A 291 11.99 17.30 9.99
C ARG A 291 10.53 16.88 10.10
N GLU A 292 9.69 17.73 10.68
CA GLU A 292 8.23 17.54 10.63
C GLU A 292 7.68 18.40 9.49
N PRO A 293 6.80 17.86 8.61
CA PRO A 293 6.04 18.69 7.71
C PRO A 293 5.09 19.56 8.55
N GLY A 294 4.89 20.81 8.15
CA GLY A 294 3.78 21.59 8.68
C GLY A 294 2.45 20.87 8.42
N LYS A 295 1.48 20.97 9.34
CA LYS A 295 0.12 20.47 9.07
C LYS A 295 -0.43 21.19 7.82
N PRO A 296 -1.07 20.47 6.89
CA PRO A 296 -1.69 21.10 5.74
C PRO A 296 -2.78 22.09 6.21
N GLU A 297 -2.85 23.24 5.56
CA GLU A 297 -3.99 24.16 5.68
C GLU A 297 -5.13 23.63 4.78
N ASN A 298 -6.37 23.71 5.26
CA ASN A 298 -7.57 23.30 4.53
C ASN A 298 -7.85 24.19 3.31
#